data_AF-A0A7K3S7Z5-F1
#
_entry.id   AF-A0A7K3S7Z5-F1
#
_cell.length_a   1.000
_cell.length_b   1.000
_cell.length_c   1.000
_cell.angle_alpha   90.00
_cell.angle_beta   90.00
_cell.angle_gamma   90.00
#
_symmetry.space_group_name_H-M   'P 1'
#
loop_
_entity.id
_entity.type
_entity.pdbx_description
1 polymer ?
#
loop_
_entity_poly.entity_id
_entity_poly.type
_entity_poly.pdbx_seq_one_letter_code
_entity_poly.pdbx_strand_id
1 'polypeptide(L)' 'MPPAKKRPRAYDHLRTRTAVLAQYAHVRDAVAALTPQQLARPTRLGDWTVRDLVAHIAQGLGSVSRDLALPE' A
#
# COMPACT_ATOMS: atom_id res chain seq x y z
N MET A 1 15.41 15.69 -35.07
CA MET A 1 14.01 15.38 -34.73
C MET A 1 13.58 16.26 -33.55
N PRO A 2 12.39 16.86 -33.55
CA PRO A 2 11.90 17.55 -32.37
C PRO A 2 11.61 16.52 -31.27
N PRO A 3 11.90 16.82 -29.98
CA PRO A 3 11.67 15.88 -28.90
C PRO A 3 10.18 15.52 -28.82
N ALA A 4 9.88 14.23 -28.71
CA ALA A 4 8.52 13.75 -28.56
C ALA A 4 7.87 14.42 -27.33
N LYS A 5 6.72 15.07 -27.53
CA LYS A 5 5.97 15.73 -26.46
C LYS A 5 5.59 14.67 -25.42
N LYS A 6 6.11 14.79 -24.19
CA LYS A 6 5.78 13.86 -23.10
C LYS A 6 4.27 13.97 -22.82
N ARG A 7 3.51 12.91 -23.13
CA ARG A 7 2.10 12.82 -22.75
C ARG A 7 2.04 12.51 -21.24
N PRO A 8 1.24 13.26 -20.46
CA PRO A 8 0.97 12.90 -19.07
C PRO A 8 0.43 11.46 -19.03
N ARG A 9 0.90 10.65 -18.08
CA ARG A 9 0.26 9.36 -17.82
C ARG A 9 -1.14 9.66 -17.26
N ALA A 10 -2.16 9.32 -18.04
CA ALA A 10 -3.53 9.31 -17.55
C ALA A 10 -3.71 8.03 -16.72
N TYR A 11 -4.03 8.20 -15.44
CA TYR A 11 -4.40 7.11 -14.56
C TYR A 11 -5.92 7.12 -14.39
N ASP A 12 -6.56 5.98 -14.62
CA ASP A 12 -7.94 5.80 -14.23
C ASP A 12 -7.99 5.67 -12.70
N HIS A 13 -8.51 6.70 -12.04
CA HIS A 13 -8.58 6.78 -10.59
C HIS A 13 -9.47 5.69 -10.00
N LEU A 14 -10.55 5.30 -10.68
CA LEU A 14 -11.43 4.23 -10.22
C LEU A 14 -10.72 2.88 -10.33
N ARG A 15 -10.05 2.62 -11.45
CA ARG A 15 -9.25 1.40 -11.63
C ARG A 15 -8.13 1.31 -10.59
N THR A 16 -7.47 2.43 -10.31
CA THR A 16 -6.40 2.51 -9.29
C THR A 16 -6.95 2.23 -7.90
N ARG A 17 -8.08 2.86 -7.52
CA ARG A 17 -8.74 2.63 -6.23
C ARG A 17 -9.12 1.16 -6.05
N THR A 18 -9.74 0.56 -7.05
CA THR A 18 -10.13 -0.87 -7.02
C THR A 18 -8.91 -1.76 -6.82
N ALA A 19 -7.82 -1.52 -7.55
CA ALA A 19 -6.60 -2.32 -7.43
C ALA A 19 -5.97 -2.20 -6.03
N VAL A 20 -5.88 -0.98 -5.47
CA VAL A 20 -5.32 -0.75 -4.13
C VAL A 20 -6.16 -1.45 -3.05
N LEU A 21 -7.50 -1.33 -3.12
CA LEU A 21 -8.38 -1.98 -2.16
C LEU A 21 -8.30 -3.51 -2.24
N ALA A 22 -8.23 -4.08 -3.45
CA ALA A 22 -8.06 -5.52 -3.64
C ALA A 22 -6.72 -6.01 -3.08
N GLN A 23 -5.62 -5.31 -3.36
CA GLN A 23 -4.30 -5.65 -2.82
C GLN A 23 -4.28 -5.57 -1.29
N TYR A 24 -4.88 -4.53 -0.72
CA TYR A 24 -4.97 -4.41 0.73
C TYR A 24 -5.80 -5.54 1.37
N ALA A 25 -6.91 -5.95 0.73
CA ALA A 25 -7.68 -7.09 1.19
C ALA A 25 -6.85 -8.38 1.24
N HIS A 26 -6.06 -8.66 0.19
CA HIS A 26 -5.15 -9.82 0.18
C HIS A 26 -4.11 -9.76 1.31
N VAL A 27 -3.53 -8.59 1.57
CA VAL A 27 -2.59 -8.41 2.69
C VAL A 27 -3.29 -8.66 4.02
N ARG A 28 -4.48 -8.07 4.23
CA ARG A 28 -5.26 -8.24 5.45
C ARG A 28 -5.59 -9.70 5.72
N ASP A 29 -6.07 -10.41 4.71
CA ASP A 29 -6.46 -11.81 4.82
C ASP A 29 -5.25 -12.71 5.11
N ALA A 30 -4.09 -12.42 4.51
CA ALA A 30 -2.85 -13.12 4.81
C ALA A 30 -2.37 -12.86 6.24
N VAL A 31 -2.40 -11.60 6.71
CA VAL A 31 -1.99 -11.21 8.06
C VAL A 31 -2.89 -11.84 9.13
N ALA A 32 -4.19 -11.96 8.86
CA ALA A 32 -5.15 -12.57 9.79
C ALA A 32 -4.81 -14.04 10.11
N ALA A 33 -4.10 -14.73 9.22
CA ALA A 33 -3.66 -16.11 9.42
C ALA A 33 -2.29 -16.24 10.11
N LEU A 34 -1.56 -15.13 10.34
CA LEU A 34 -0.23 -15.19 10.92
C LEU A 34 -0.25 -15.35 12.44
N THR A 35 0.63 -16.20 12.95
CA THR A 35 0.84 -16.34 14.40
C THR A 35 1.71 -15.19 14.94
N PRO A 36 1.68 -14.93 16.26
CA PRO A 36 2.57 -13.96 16.89
C PRO A 36 4.07 -14.20 16.60
N GLN A 37 4.49 -15.47 16.56
CA GLN A 37 5.86 -15.86 16.25
C GLN A 37 6.22 -15.57 14.79
N GLN A 38 5.28 -15.78 13.86
CA GLN A 38 5.49 -15.42 12.45
C GLN A 38 5.55 -13.90 12.26
N LEU A 39 4.73 -13.15 12.98
CA LEU A 39 4.75 -11.69 12.98
C LEU A 39 6.08 -11.11 13.50
N ALA A 40 6.76 -11.82 14.41
CA ALA A 40 8.05 -11.42 14.96
C ALA A 40 9.26 -11.77 14.05
N ARG A 41 9.06 -12.44 12.91
CA ARG A 41 10.16 -12.81 12.00
C ARG A 41 10.73 -11.58 11.31
N PRO A 42 12.05 -11.57 11.00
CA PRO A 42 12.67 -10.47 10.26
C PRO A 42 12.18 -10.43 8.80
N THR A 43 12.25 -9.25 8.21
CA THR A 43 12.02 -9.01 6.78
C THR A 43 13.35 -8.76 6.05
N ARG A 44 13.29 -8.34 4.79
CA ARG A 44 14.47 -7.86 4.04
C ARG A 44 14.66 -6.34 4.15
N LEU A 45 13.90 -5.68 5.04
CA LEU A 45 13.89 -4.22 5.21
C LEU A 45 14.65 -3.82 6.48
N GLY A 46 15.93 -4.21 6.57
CA GLY A 46 16.73 -4.00 7.77
C GLY A 46 16.16 -4.73 8.99
N ASP A 47 16.08 -4.03 10.12
CA ASP A 47 15.66 -4.60 11.41
C ASP A 47 14.14 -4.80 11.55
N TRP A 48 13.37 -4.54 10.49
CA TRP A 48 11.91 -4.63 10.52
C TRP A 48 11.44 -6.07 10.64
N THR A 49 10.54 -6.30 11.59
CA THR A 49 9.75 -7.53 11.66
C THR A 49 8.58 -7.49 10.67
N VAL A 50 7.95 -8.63 10.44
CA VAL A 50 6.71 -8.70 9.65
C VAL A 50 5.63 -7.80 10.27
N ARG A 51 5.55 -7.72 11.61
CA ARG A 51 4.63 -6.81 12.31
C ARG A 51 4.87 -5.35 11.94
N ASP A 52 6.12 -4.91 11.90
CA ASP A 52 6.46 -3.52 11.56
C ASP A 52 6.08 -3.19 10.11
N LEU A 53 6.34 -4.11 9.19
CA LEU A 53 5.91 -3.97 7.80
C LEU A 53 4.39 -3.86 7.67
N VAL A 54 3.64 -4.72 8.37
CA VAL A 54 2.17 -4.69 8.36
C VAL A 54 1.64 -3.38 8.94
N ALA A 55 2.23 -2.91 10.05
CA ALA A 55 1.88 -1.64 10.66
C ALA A 55 2.11 -0.47 9.68
N HIS A 56 3.25 -0.47 8.98
CA HIS A 56 3.56 0.56 7.99
C HIS A 56 2.57 0.58 6.82
N ILE A 57 2.17 -0.59 6.30
CA ILE A 57 1.15 -0.68 5.23
C ILE A 57 -0.19 -0.09 5.71
N ALA A 58 -0.63 -0.46 6.91
CA ALA A 58 -1.88 0.05 7.50
C ALA A 58 -1.81 1.57 7.74
N GLN A 59 -0.68 2.08 8.24
CA GLN A 59 -0.45 3.52 8.43
C GLN A 59 -0.49 4.28 7.10
N GLY A 60 0.13 3.76 6.05
CA GLY A 60 0.12 4.36 4.72
C GLY A 60 -1.29 4.49 4.16
N LEU A 61 -2.09 3.42 4.20
CA LEU A 61 -3.48 3.46 3.72
C LEU A 61 -4.36 4.38 4.60
N GLY A 62 -4.11 4.41 5.91
CA GLY A 62 -4.78 5.31 6.82
C GLY A 62 -4.49 6.79 6.49
N SER A 63 -3.25 7.11 6.10
CA SER A 63 -2.91 8.47 5.65
C SER A 63 -3.67 8.84 4.39
N VAL A 64 -3.60 8.02 3.35
CA VAL A 64 -4.30 8.27 2.08
C VAL A 64 -5.80 8.47 2.30
N SER A 65 -6.41 7.64 3.15
CA SER A 65 -7.84 7.77 3.48
C SER A 65 -8.17 9.11 4.15
N ARG A 66 -7.31 9.60 5.05
CA ARG A 66 -7.48 10.90 5.69
C ARG A 66 -7.26 12.05 4.70
N ASP A 67 -6.22 11.96 3.88
CA ASP A 67 -5.85 13.00 2.92
C ASP A 67 -6.96 13.17 1.86
N LEU A 68 -7.59 12.07 1.41
CA LEU A 68 -8.74 12.10 0.51
C LEU A 68 -10.03 12.65 1.13
N ALA A 69 -10.10 12.75 2.46
CA ALA A 69 -11.23 13.34 3.16
C ALA A 69 -11.06 14.87 3.36
N LEU A 70 -9.90 15.43 3.03
CA LEU A 70 -9.67 16.87 3.08
C LEU A 70 -10.35 17.56 1.88
N PRO A 71 -10.75 18.83 2.02
CA PRO A 71 -11.21 19.66 0.90
C PRO A 71 -10.13 19.82 -0.18
N GLU A 72 -10.58 20.03 -1.42
CA GLU A 72 -9.74 20.28 -2.61
C GLU A 72 -9.18 21.71 -2.71
#